data_AF-A0A7W0CZ94-F1
#
_entry.id   AF-A0A7W0CZ94-F1
#
_cell.length_a   1.000
_cell.length_b   1.000
_cell.length_c   1.000
_cell.angle_alpha   90.00
_cell.angle_beta   90.00
_cell.angle_gamma   90.00
#
_symmetry.space_group_name_H-M   'P 1'
#
loop_
_entity.id
_entity.type
_entity.pdbx_description
1 polymer ?
#
loop_
_entity_poly.entity_id
_entity_poly.type
_entity_poly.pdbx_seq_one_letter_code
_entity_poly.pdbx_strand_id
1 'polypeptide(L)' 'MDKAVNSGGQLDKFKEAARQLETDDDPERFKDRLKKLVKHKPVEKPE' A
#
# COMPACT_ATOMS: atom_id res chain seq x y z
N MET A 1 -2.64 28.50 10.17
CA MET A 1 -1.72 27.34 10.10
C MET A 1 -1.92 26.71 8.75
N ASP A 2 -1.35 27.35 7.74
CA ASP A 2 -1.64 27.12 6.35
C ASP A 2 -0.82 25.92 5.86
N LYS A 3 -1.38 24.72 5.99
CA LYS A 3 -0.88 23.58 5.21
C LYS A 3 -1.46 23.72 3.82
N ALA A 4 -0.67 24.29 2.92
CA ALA A 4 -0.90 24.20 1.49
C ALA A 4 -1.05 22.72 1.12
N VAL A 5 -2.30 22.28 0.95
CA VAL A 5 -2.64 21.01 0.35
C VAL A 5 -2.31 21.18 -1.14
N ASN A 6 -1.08 20.86 -1.51
CA ASN A 6 -0.71 20.77 -2.92
C ASN A 6 -1.09 19.36 -3.41
N SER A 7 -2.38 19.05 -3.35
CA SER A 7 -2.97 17.77 -3.74
C SER A 7 -3.04 17.69 -5.27
N GLY A 8 -1.95 17.25 -5.89
CA GLY A 8 -1.80 17.18 -7.35
C GLY A 8 -0.40 17.54 -7.87
N GLY A 9 0.55 17.86 -6.99
CA GLY A 9 1.92 18.18 -7.38
C GLY A 9 2.73 16.98 -7.86
N GLN A 10 3.90 17.24 -8.46
CA GLN A 10 4.85 16.20 -8.91
C GLN A 10 5.25 15.22 -7.78
N LEU A 11 5.30 15.70 -6.54
CA LEU A 11 5.59 14.90 -5.36
C LEU A 11 4.53 13.80 -5.13
N ASP A 12 3.25 14.06 -5.40
CA ASP A 12 2.20 13.06 -5.28
C ASP A 12 2.34 11.97 -6.37
N LYS A 13 2.77 12.37 -7.58
CA LYS A 13 3.07 11.42 -8.66
C LYS A 13 4.23 10.49 -8.30
N PHE A 14 5.28 11.01 -7.66
CA PHE A 14 6.38 10.16 -7.18
C PHE A 14 5.94 9.23 -6.05
N LYS A 15 5.11 9.70 -5.12
CA LYS A 15 4.51 8.84 -4.09
C LYS A 15 3.63 7.76 -4.71
N GLU A 16 2.86 8.08 -5.73
CA GLU A 16 2.05 7.11 -6.47
C GLU A 16 2.92 6.10 -7.24
N ALA A 17 3.96 6.56 -7.93
CA ALA A 17 4.91 5.68 -8.61
C ALA A 17 5.63 4.75 -7.63
N ALA A 18 6.10 5.25 -6.49
CA ALA A 18 6.71 4.43 -5.44
C ALA A 18 5.74 3.37 -4.92
N ARG A 19 4.45 3.71 -4.73
CA ARG A 19 3.40 2.75 -4.34
C ARG A 19 3.20 1.65 -5.38
N GLN A 20 3.16 2.02 -6.66
CA GLN A 20 3.04 1.08 -7.77
C GLN A 20 4.24 0.14 -7.85
N LEU A 21 5.44 0.65 -7.53
CA LEU A 21 6.68 -0.11 -7.46
C LEU A 21 6.86 -0.86 -6.12
N GLU A 22 5.92 -0.74 -5.19
CA GLU A 22 6.00 -1.34 -3.85
C GLU A 22 7.21 -0.89 -3.00
N THR A 23 7.65 0.34 -3.21
CA THR A 23 8.84 0.95 -2.59
C THR A 23 8.53 2.18 -1.74
N ASP A 24 7.25 2.46 -1.46
CA ASP A 24 6.84 3.68 -0.76
C ASP A 24 7.02 3.62 0.77
N ASP A 25 7.55 2.52 1.31
CA ASP A 25 7.80 2.29 2.73
C ASP A 25 6.63 2.74 3.64
N ASP A 26 5.39 2.55 3.20
CA ASP A 26 4.18 2.92 3.93
C ASP A 26 3.73 1.77 4.85
N PRO A 27 3.88 1.90 6.18
CA PRO A 27 3.60 0.82 7.13
C PRO A 27 2.12 0.40 7.15
N GLU A 28 1.19 1.31 6.89
CA GLU A 28 -0.23 1.01 6.89
C GLU A 28 -0.62 0.24 5.63
N ARG A 29 -0.07 0.61 4.47
CA ARG A 29 -0.24 -0.16 3.23
C ARG A 29 0.36 -1.56 3.33
N PHE A 30 1.53 -1.68 3.96
CA PHE A 30 2.15 -2.98 4.22
C PHE A 30 1.22 -3.88 5.05
N LYS A 31 0.67 -3.36 6.16
CA LYS A 31 -0.30 -4.08 6.99
C LYS A 31 -1.52 -4.53 6.20
N ASP A 32 -2.07 -3.68 5.34
CA ASP A 32 -3.26 -4.02 4.54
C ASP A 32 -2.99 -5.07 3.46
N ARG A 33 -1.81 -5.05 2.83
CA ARG A 33 -1.36 -6.14 1.95
C ARG A 33 -1.18 -7.45 2.71
N LEU A 34 -0.53 -7.39 3.88
CA LEU A 34 -0.29 -8.56 4.72
C LEU A 34 -1.60 -9.22 5.16
N LYS A 35 -2.62 -8.42 5.55
CA LYS A 35 -3.96 -8.93 5.83
C LYS A 35 -4.59 -9.65 4.64
N LYS A 36 -4.40 -9.17 3.41
CA LYS A 36 -4.92 -9.84 2.19
C LYS A 36 -4.23 -11.17 1.94
N LEU A 37 -2.91 -11.23 2.14
CA LEU A 37 -2.13 -12.45 1.96
C LEU A 37 -2.53 -13.54 2.96
N VAL A 38 -2.69 -13.17 4.24
CA VAL A 38 -3.02 -14.12 5.32
C VAL A 38 -4.49 -14.59 5.28
N LYS A 39 -5.39 -13.85 4.62
CA LYS A 39 -6.80 -14.26 4.45
C LYS A 39 -6.98 -15.52 3.60
N HIS A 40 -5.98 -15.90 2.82
CA HIS A 40 -6.02 -17.16 2.09
C HIS A 40 -5.84 -18.31 3.09
N LYS A 41 -6.94 -18.90 3.57
CA LYS A 41 -6.87 -20.16 4.31
C LYS A 41 -6.27 -21.22 3.38
N PRO A 42 -5.32 -22.04 3.85
CA PRO A 42 -4.89 -23.21 3.09
C PRO A 42 -6.13 -24.08 2.84
N VAL A 43 -6.32 -24.48 1.59
CA VAL A 43 -7.34 -25.45 1.22
C VAL A 43 -6.96 -26.75 1.93
N GLU A 44 -7.84 -27.28 2.78
CA GLU A 44 -7.66 -28.59 3.40
C GLU A 44 -7.49 -29.60 2.25
N LYS A 45 -6.32 -30.25 2.19
CA LYS A 45 -6.11 -31.34 1.23
C LYS A 45 -7.09 -32.46 1.59
N PRO A 46 -7.94 -32.93 0.66
CA PRO A 46 -8.72 -34.13 0.90
C PRO A 46 -7.75 -35.31 1.06
N GLU A 47 -7.96 -36.10 2.11
CA GLU A 47 -7.33 -37.42 2.33
C GLU A 47 -7.81 -38.46 1.32
#